data_AF-A0A929NTW0-F1
#
_entry.id   AF-A0A929NTW0-F1
#
_cell.length_a   1.000
_cell.length_b   1.000
_cell.length_c   1.000
_cell.angle_alpha   90.00
_cell.angle_beta   90.00
_cell.angle_gamma   90.00
#
_symmetry.space_group_name_H-M   'P 1'
#
loop_
_entity.id
_entity.type
_entity.pdbx_description
1 polymer ?
#
loop_
_entity_poly.entity_id
_entity_poly.type
_entity_poly.pdbx_seq_one_letter_code
_entity_poly.pdbx_strand_id
1 'polypeptide(L)'
;TDACYEDPKWGSNPNMAYDCGKPFGWIKKVGWKAGEKKWPGAYKAVRNFHIENAEMSQLIVEVDLEGKKLEDVVAGWMKKNESTWKSWIK
;
A
#
# COMPACT_ATOMS: atom_id res chain seq x y z
N THR A 1 12.54 -6.60 15.90
CA THR A 1 11.77 -7.85 16.05
C THR A 1 10.50 -7.52 16.84
N ASP A 2 9.52 -8.43 16.89
CA ASP A 2 8.29 -8.21 17.66
C ASP A 2 8.56 -8.01 19.16
N ALA A 3 9.69 -8.53 19.66
CA ALA A 3 10.15 -8.33 21.04
C ALA A 3 10.21 -6.85 21.48
N CYS A 4 10.43 -5.90 20.56
CA CYS A 4 10.37 -4.46 20.89
C CYS A 4 9.01 -4.04 21.48
N TYR A 5 7.93 -4.71 21.09
CA TYR A 5 6.57 -4.36 21.50
C TYR A 5 6.12 -5.06 22.78
N GLU A 6 6.87 -6.09 23.21
CA GLU A 6 6.47 -6.99 24.29
C GLU A 6 7.47 -6.99 25.47
N ASP A 7 8.75 -6.70 25.23
CA ASP A 7 9.82 -6.69 26.23
C ASP A 7 10.40 -5.27 26.43
N PRO A 8 10.11 -4.60 27.55
CA PRO A 8 10.69 -3.30 27.90
C PRO A 8 12.22 -3.27 27.98
N LYS A 9 12.90 -4.41 28.10
CA LYS A 9 14.37 -4.46 28.18
C LYS A 9 15.05 -4.69 26.83
N TRP A 10 14.28 -4.85 25.76
CA TRP A 10 14.81 -5.14 24.43
C TRP A 10 15.60 -3.96 23.84
N GLY A 11 15.14 -2.73 24.09
CA GLY A 11 15.72 -1.53 23.49
C GLY A 11 16.60 -0.71 24.43
N SER A 12 16.88 0.51 24.00
CA SER A 12 17.67 1.52 24.72
C SER A 12 17.04 1.99 26.04
N ASN A 13 15.71 1.99 26.13
CA ASN A 13 14.97 2.34 27.33
C ASN A 13 14.57 1.06 28.08
N PRO A 14 15.28 0.65 29.13
CA PRO A 14 15.03 -0.63 29.80
C PRO A 14 13.72 -0.68 30.61
N ASN A 15 12.99 0.44 30.68
CA ASN A 15 11.78 0.59 31.50
C ASN A 15 10.49 0.63 30.67
N MET A 16 10.57 0.78 29.33
CA MET A 16 9.38 0.83 28.46
C MET A 16 9.65 0.18 27.10
N ALA A 17 8.67 -0.57 26.59
CA ALA A 17 8.66 -1.09 25.22
C ALA A 17 8.46 0.04 24.18
N TYR A 18 8.47 -0.31 22.89
CA TYR A 18 8.20 0.58 21.74
C TYR A 18 9.31 1.57 21.37
N ASP A 19 10.53 1.41 21.89
CA ASP A 19 11.67 2.29 21.60
C ASP A 19 12.52 1.81 20.41
N CYS A 20 11.88 1.16 19.43
CA CYS A 20 12.48 0.78 18.16
C CYS A 20 11.98 1.65 16.99
N GLY A 21 12.77 1.67 15.91
CA GLY A 21 12.27 2.15 14.61
C GLY A 21 11.13 1.27 14.10
N LYS A 22 10.22 1.86 13.31
CA LYS A 22 9.19 1.08 12.60
C LYS A 22 9.86 0.03 11.71
N PRO A 23 9.36 -1.21 11.68
CA PRO A 23 9.88 -2.23 10.79
C PRO A 23 9.64 -1.85 9.33
N PHE A 24 10.53 -2.31 8.44
CA PHE A 24 10.18 -2.40 7.02
C PHE A 24 9.01 -3.37 6.88
N GLY A 25 7.93 -2.89 6.27
CA GLY A 25 6.66 -3.58 6.26
C GLY A 25 6.05 -3.68 4.87
N TRP A 26 4.98 -4.46 4.80
CA TRP A 26 4.11 -4.58 3.63
C TRP A 26 2.98 -3.54 3.70
N ILE A 27 2.39 -3.25 2.54
CA ILE A 27 1.10 -2.54 2.45
C ILE A 27 0.02 -3.60 2.20
N LYS A 28 -0.93 -3.75 3.12
CA LYS A 28 -2.05 -4.69 2.97
C LYS A 28 -3.29 -3.99 2.46
N LYS A 29 -4.01 -4.71 1.61
CA LYS A 29 -5.37 -4.37 1.18
C LYS A 29 -6.35 -5.04 2.14
N VAL A 30 -7.26 -4.25 2.71
CA VAL A 30 -8.32 -4.73 3.61
C VAL A 30 -9.68 -4.43 2.99
N GLY A 31 -10.60 -5.39 3.11
CA GLY A 31 -11.93 -5.30 2.53
C GLY A 31 -13.01 -5.67 3.55
N TRP A 32 -14.21 -5.14 3.33
CA TRP A 32 -15.38 -5.51 4.12
C TRP A 32 -15.71 -7.00 3.97
N LYS A 33 -15.93 -7.68 5.09
CA LYS A 33 -16.14 -9.14 5.14
C LYS A 33 -17.19 -9.67 4.16
N ALA A 34 -18.32 -8.98 3.98
CA ALA A 34 -19.38 -9.45 3.08
C ALA A 34 -19.29 -8.86 1.66
N GLY A 35 -18.29 -8.02 1.39
CA GLY A 35 -18.14 -7.38 0.10
C GLY A 35 -17.79 -8.36 -1.01
N GLU A 36 -17.06 -9.44 -0.71
CA GLU A 36 -16.72 -10.47 -1.71
C GLU A 36 -17.96 -11.19 -2.25
N LYS A 37 -18.95 -11.44 -1.38
CA LYS A 37 -20.25 -11.98 -1.78
C LYS A 37 -21.06 -11.00 -2.63
N LYS A 38 -20.99 -9.70 -2.30
CA LYS A 38 -21.78 -8.66 -2.98
C LYS A 38 -21.16 -8.19 -4.30
N TRP A 39 -19.84 -8.14 -4.37
CA TRP A 39 -19.07 -7.59 -5.50
C TRP A 39 -17.87 -8.49 -5.82
N PRO A 40 -18.09 -9.73 -6.27
CA PRO A 40 -17.02 -10.69 -6.50
C PRO A 40 -15.99 -10.20 -7.53
N GLY A 41 -16.44 -9.52 -8.60
CA GLY A 41 -15.53 -8.95 -9.61
C GLY A 41 -14.63 -7.84 -9.06
N ALA A 42 -15.16 -6.97 -8.19
CA ALA A 42 -14.36 -5.92 -7.56
C ALA A 42 -13.33 -6.52 -6.58
N TYR A 43 -13.71 -7.56 -5.84
CA TYR A 43 -12.79 -8.24 -4.93
C TYR A 43 -11.68 -8.99 -5.69
N LYS A 44 -11.99 -9.59 -6.84
CA LYS A 44 -10.98 -10.16 -7.74
C LYS A 44 -9.97 -9.09 -8.19
N ALA A 45 -10.46 -7.95 -8.65
CA ALA A 45 -9.62 -6.82 -9.04
C ALA A 45 -8.73 -6.33 -7.89
N VAL A 46 -9.29 -6.14 -6.70
CA VAL A 46 -8.54 -5.70 -5.51
C VAL A 46 -7.51 -6.75 -5.08
N ARG A 47 -7.82 -8.05 -5.15
CA ARG A 47 -6.85 -9.12 -4.85
C ARG A 47 -5.66 -9.07 -5.81
N ASN A 48 -5.92 -8.85 -7.09
CA ASN A 48 -4.91 -8.80 -8.14
C ASN A 48 -4.16 -7.45 -8.24
N PHE A 49 -4.72 -6.37 -7.71
CA PHE A 49 -4.09 -5.04 -7.69
C PHE A 49 -2.68 -5.12 -7.09
N HIS A 50 -1.68 -4.64 -7.82
CA HIS A 50 -0.30 -4.65 -7.37
C HIS A 50 0.44 -3.46 -7.97
N ILE A 51 1.09 -2.66 -7.13
CA ILE A 51 1.93 -1.54 -7.53
C ILE A 51 3.22 -1.63 -6.74
N GLU A 52 4.36 -1.50 -7.42
CA GLU A 52 5.69 -1.56 -6.82
C GLU A 52 6.08 -0.24 -6.17
N ASN A 53 7.00 -0.30 -5.20
CA ASN A 53 7.42 0.89 -4.43
C ASN A 53 7.96 2.01 -5.33
N ALA A 54 8.76 1.68 -6.34
CA ALA A 54 9.34 2.67 -7.25
C ALA A 54 8.26 3.38 -8.08
N GLU A 55 7.26 2.63 -8.53
CA GLU A 55 6.12 3.16 -9.29
C GLU A 55 5.26 4.09 -8.42
N MET A 56 4.89 3.64 -7.21
CA MET A 56 4.14 4.47 -6.27
C MET A 56 4.92 5.74 -5.89
N SER A 57 6.23 5.62 -5.67
CA SER A 57 7.10 6.77 -5.33
C SER A 57 7.12 7.81 -6.45
N GLN A 58 7.19 7.38 -7.72
CA GLN A 58 7.14 8.29 -8.85
C GLN A 58 5.78 9.00 -8.96
N LEU A 59 4.67 8.28 -8.72
CA LEU A 59 3.33 8.88 -8.72
C LEU A 59 3.18 9.94 -7.61
N ILE A 60 3.78 9.72 -6.44
CA ILE A 60 3.80 10.69 -5.33
C ILE A 60 4.62 11.93 -5.72
N VAL A 61 5.80 11.76 -6.33
CA VAL A 61 6.63 12.87 -6.81
C VAL A 61 5.87 13.78 -7.78
N GLU A 62 5.14 13.17 -8.73
CA GLU A 62 4.33 13.91 -9.71
C GLU A 62 3.27 14.82 -9.05
N VAL A 63 2.69 14.39 -7.94
CA VAL A 63 1.69 15.19 -7.22
C VAL A 63 2.36 16.19 -6.28
N ASP A 64 3.20 15.71 -5.36
CA ASP A 64 3.66 16.51 -4.22
C ASP A 64 4.82 17.46 -4.57
N LEU A 65 5.69 17.07 -5.51
CA LEU A 65 6.85 17.88 -5.90
C LEU A 65 6.61 18.65 -7.20
N GLU A 66 5.93 18.03 -8.17
CA GLU A 66 5.67 18.66 -9.48
C GLU A 66 4.33 19.41 -9.53
N GLY A 67 3.48 19.25 -8.53
CA GLY A 67 2.21 19.99 -8.41
C GLY A 67 1.14 19.59 -9.42
N LYS A 68 1.23 18.38 -10.01
CA LYS A 68 0.19 17.87 -10.91
C LYS A 68 -1.07 17.51 -10.11
N LYS A 69 -2.23 17.60 -10.78
CA LYS A 69 -3.49 17.15 -10.20
C LYS A 69 -3.49 15.63 -10.07
N LEU A 70 -4.00 15.14 -8.95
CA LEU A 70 -4.10 13.70 -8.66
C LEU A 70 -4.85 12.95 -9.78
N GLU A 71 -5.95 13.51 -10.25
CA GLU A 71 -6.79 12.90 -11.29
C GLU A 71 -6.03 12.74 -12.62
N ASP A 72 -5.21 13.72 -12.98
CA ASP A 72 -4.41 13.69 -14.21
C ASP A 72 -3.28 12.66 -14.12
N VAL A 73 -2.63 12.55 -12.95
CA VAL A 73 -1.58 11.55 -12.68
C VAL A 73 -2.16 10.14 -12.74
N VAL A 74 -3.30 9.90 -12.06
CA VAL A 74 -3.99 8.60 -12.08
C VAL A 74 -4.46 8.24 -13.49
N ALA A 75 -5.10 9.17 -14.21
CA ALA A 75 -5.56 8.93 -15.58
C ALA A 75 -4.39 8.64 -16.53
N GLY A 76 -3.29 9.38 -16.41
CA GLY A 76 -2.07 9.16 -17.16
C GLY A 76 -1.46 7.78 -16.88
N TRP A 77 -1.40 7.38 -15.62
CA TRP A 77 -0.93 6.05 -15.22
C TRP A 77 -1.82 4.94 -15.78
N MET A 78 -3.15 5.06 -15.65
CA MET A 78 -4.11 4.10 -16.17
C MET A 78 -3.99 3.92 -17.69
N LYS A 79 -3.79 5.01 -18.43
CA LYS A 79 -3.58 4.96 -19.90
C LYS A 79 -2.27 4.28 -20.29
N LYS A 80 -1.19 4.50 -19.54
CA LYS A 80 0.13 3.91 -19.82
C LYS A 80 0.21 2.44 -19.41
N ASN A 81 -0.57 2.02 -18.42
CA ASN A 81 -0.47 0.70 -17.78
C ASN A 81 -1.69 -0.19 -18.06
N GLU A 82 -2.30 -0.06 -19.26
CA GLU A 82 -3.50 -0.82 -19.63
C GLU A 82 -3.34 -2.33 -19.52
N SER A 83 -2.22 -2.88 -19.97
CA SER A 83 -1.97 -4.33 -19.86
C SER A 83 -1.98 -4.79 -18.39
N THR A 84 -1.35 -4.01 -17.51
CA THR A 84 -1.25 -4.26 -16.08
C THR A 84 -2.63 -4.28 -15.43
N TRP A 85 -3.38 -3.17 -15.47
CA TRP A 85 -4.66 -3.13 -14.75
C TRP A 85 -5.75 -3.99 -15.41
N LYS A 86 -5.70 -4.19 -16.74
CA LYS A 86 -6.61 -5.14 -17.40
C LYS A 86 -6.35 -6.57 -16.93
N SER A 87 -5.12 -6.94 -16.57
CA SER A 87 -4.84 -8.26 -15.99
C SER A 87 -5.52 -8.46 -14.62
N TRP A 88 -5.78 -7.38 -13.88
CA TRP A 88 -6.40 -7.47 -12.56
C TRP A 88 -7.89 -7.81 -12.62
N ILE A 89 -8.58 -7.33 -13.65
CA ILE A 89 -10.04 -7.47 -13.80
C ILE A 89 -10.46 -8.68 -14.64
N LYS A 90 -9.53 -9.30 -15.36
CA LYS A 90 -9.76 -10.55 -16.11
C LYS A 90 -10.07 -11.69 -15.15
#